data_AF-A0A8C0CHS8-F1
#
_entry.id   AF-A0A8C0CHS8-F1
#
_cell.length_a   1.000
_cell.length_b   1.000
_cell.length_c   1.000
_cell.angle_alpha   90.00
_cell.angle_beta   90.00
_cell.angle_gamma   90.00
#
_symmetry.space_group_name_H-M   'P 1'
#
loop_
_entity.id
_entity.type
_entity.pdbx_description
1 polymer ?
#
loop_
_entity_poly.entity_id
_entity_poly.type
_entity_poly.pdbx_seq_one_letter_code
_entity_poly.pdbx_strand_id
1 'polypeptide(L)'
;MYPNPLVYCTCWDPWNLGPRKLTETPQPPRKTSPVKSKLTPPPPASKKQNYAQPITKSVVAPKMKIHLGKHEESNKLPCEVINMSPGYRFVRNREQISVTLGDEMSDRKKHSESDSMDKVRISRTAIITDLEEQISELTAVIEQMNRDHRSAQKLLSNEMDLRCAEMQKNFESKRRELEEAHAAQLSELEKNYKAALKAEKLAAQDKLEEMGKEYKYLKNMFHIYQNSIYDEMEDKWSKKKAEWEKDEKLEWEKILLRQRQKITKKFELESEEEKKKIHDSYSAIFENFNREKEELLKQHERDTLQLEELRKTKEVIEEELHAQALILESLNTTLYQTQMELQREKAMVANLEKTLQTKLAEAEENFKYTIQHLTEENIHLRQKTIAKNEEIFDERSGKSTSVTIYEHNSDILEDGGNETQES
;
A
#
# COMPACT_ATOMS: atom_id res chain seq x y z
N MET A 1 23.58 43.91 3.63
CA MET A 1 23.60 44.12 5.10
C MET A 1 22.43 45.01 5.48
N TYR A 2 21.40 44.42 6.07
CA TYR A 2 20.42 45.01 7.00
C TYR A 2 19.63 43.82 7.57
N PRO A 3 19.75 43.47 8.85
CA PRO A 3 18.95 42.41 9.45
C PRO A 3 17.65 43.02 10.01
N ASN A 4 16.51 42.37 9.79
CA ASN A 4 15.27 42.69 10.50
C ASN A 4 14.79 41.44 11.26
N PRO A 5 14.28 41.58 12.49
CA PRO A 5 14.42 40.59 13.54
C PRO A 5 13.27 39.59 13.59
N LEU A 6 13.65 38.38 13.99
CA LEU A 6 12.81 37.28 14.38
C LEU A 6 11.87 37.67 15.53
N VAL A 7 10.56 37.46 15.34
CA VAL A 7 9.61 37.25 16.44
C VAL A 7 9.47 35.73 16.61
N TYR A 8 10.25 35.17 17.53
CA TYR A 8 10.15 33.78 17.96
C TYR A 8 9.03 33.68 19.02
N CYS A 9 7.96 32.89 18.77
CA CYS A 9 7.10 32.42 19.86
C CYS A 9 7.81 31.25 20.54
N THR A 10 8.05 31.35 21.84
CA THR A 10 8.63 30.30 22.70
C THR A 10 7.65 29.17 23.04
N CYS A 11 6.63 28.94 22.20
CA CYS A 11 5.52 28.07 22.52
C CYS A 11 5.39 26.81 21.65
N TRP A 12 6.17 26.67 20.58
CA TRP A 12 6.06 25.55 19.65
C TRP A 12 7.42 24.86 19.46
N ASP A 13 7.62 23.77 20.19
CA ASP A 13 8.69 22.80 19.93
C ASP A 13 8.10 21.60 19.14
N PRO A 14 8.44 21.42 17.85
CA PRO A 14 7.84 20.39 17.00
C PRO A 14 8.24 18.95 17.33
N TRP A 15 9.11 18.72 18.31
CA TRP A 15 9.74 17.41 18.53
C TRP A 15 9.35 16.69 19.83
N ASN A 16 8.41 17.22 20.62
CA ASN A 16 8.08 16.71 21.95
C ASN A 16 6.69 16.05 22.10
N LEU A 17 6.15 15.40 21.06
CA LEU A 17 4.93 14.59 21.19
C LEU A 17 5.15 13.16 20.68
N GLY A 18 5.45 12.26 21.62
CA GLY A 18 5.41 10.81 21.43
C GLY A 18 3.99 10.28 21.12
N PRO A 19 3.84 8.99 20.77
CA PRO A 19 2.67 8.48 20.08
C PRO A 19 1.45 8.41 21.01
N ARG A 20 0.42 9.23 20.73
CA ARG A 20 -0.88 9.14 21.41
C ARG A 20 -1.77 8.10 20.71
N LYS A 21 -2.25 7.16 21.53
CA LYS A 21 -3.20 6.11 21.19
C LYS A 21 -4.53 6.71 20.74
N LEU A 22 -5.11 6.13 19.69
CA LEU A 22 -6.47 6.39 19.21
C LEU A 22 -7.49 5.96 20.28
N THR A 23 -8.37 6.87 20.71
CA THR A 23 -9.56 6.55 21.49
C THR A 23 -10.81 6.96 20.71
N GLU A 24 -11.76 6.02 20.67
CA GLU A 24 -13.06 6.05 20.00
C GLU A 24 -13.91 7.30 20.28
N THR A 25 -14.68 7.67 19.27
CA THR A 25 -15.71 8.71 19.27
C THR A 25 -17.01 8.22 19.94
N PRO A 26 -17.64 8.96 20.87
CA PRO A 26 -19.05 8.74 21.22
C PRO A 26 -19.97 9.52 20.27
N GLN A 27 -21.01 8.86 19.77
CA GLN A 27 -22.12 9.46 19.02
C GLN A 27 -22.86 10.58 19.80
N PRO A 28 -23.50 11.54 19.11
CA PRO A 28 -24.35 12.56 19.76
C PRO A 28 -25.79 12.05 20.00
N PRO A 29 -26.47 12.48 21.08
CA PRO A 29 -27.85 12.10 21.32
C PRO A 29 -28.85 12.96 20.52
N ARG A 30 -29.94 12.31 20.11
CA ARG A 30 -31.07 12.87 19.36
C ARG A 30 -31.90 13.82 20.24
N LYS A 31 -32.38 14.91 19.61
CA LYS A 31 -33.34 15.87 20.18
C LYS A 31 -34.77 15.32 20.13
N THR A 32 -35.53 15.48 21.22
CA THR A 32 -36.98 15.83 21.22
C THR A 32 -37.46 16.15 22.64
N SER A 33 -37.95 17.38 22.86
CA SER A 33 -39.27 17.72 23.43
C SER A 33 -39.30 19.15 24.00
N PRO A 34 -40.47 19.81 24.07
CA PRO A 34 -40.60 21.25 24.29
C PRO A 34 -41.00 21.58 25.74
N VAL A 35 -40.25 22.46 26.40
CA VAL A 35 -40.68 23.05 27.69
C VAL A 35 -40.47 24.56 27.66
N LYS A 36 -41.58 25.29 27.83
CA LYS A 36 -41.63 26.74 28.01
C LYS A 36 -40.90 27.15 29.29
N SER A 37 -40.09 28.21 29.23
CA SER A 37 -39.71 28.99 30.41
C SER A 37 -39.84 30.49 30.12
N LYS A 38 -40.55 31.17 31.03
CA LYS A 38 -40.68 32.63 31.11
C LYS A 38 -39.41 33.19 31.75
N LEU A 39 -38.77 34.19 31.16
CA LEU A 39 -37.86 35.10 31.87
C LEU A 39 -37.95 36.53 31.31
N THR A 40 -38.09 37.46 32.25
CA THR A 40 -38.28 38.91 32.18
C THR A 40 -37.05 39.65 31.63
N PRO A 41 -37.19 40.78 30.91
CA PRO A 41 -36.06 41.58 30.46
C PRO A 41 -35.51 42.53 31.55
N PRO A 42 -34.21 42.88 31.54
CA PRO A 42 -33.64 43.89 32.44
C PRO A 42 -33.90 45.33 31.96
N PRO A 43 -33.80 46.35 32.85
CA PRO A 43 -34.26 47.72 32.60
C PRO A 43 -33.28 48.56 31.76
N PRO A 44 -33.72 49.69 31.17
CA PRO A 44 -32.87 50.52 30.34
C PRO A 44 -31.94 51.41 31.19
N ALA A 45 -30.66 51.43 30.81
CA ALA A 45 -29.66 52.30 31.41
C ALA A 45 -29.83 53.75 30.94
N SER A 46 -29.80 54.64 31.93
CA SER A 46 -29.83 56.10 31.85
C SER A 46 -28.55 56.71 31.29
N LYS A 47 -28.73 57.77 30.49
CA LYS A 47 -27.92 59.01 30.37
C LYS A 47 -26.43 58.95 30.76
N LYS A 48 -25.56 59.29 29.80
CA LYS A 48 -24.50 60.30 29.98
C LYS A 48 -24.06 60.90 28.63
N GLN A 49 -23.47 62.07 28.74
CA GLN A 49 -23.50 63.22 27.83
C GLN A 49 -22.20 63.40 27.01
N ASN A 50 -22.38 64.03 25.84
CA ASN A 50 -21.62 65.15 25.24
C ASN A 50 -20.37 64.96 24.34
N TYR A 51 -20.36 65.91 23.38
CA TYR A 51 -19.35 66.40 22.42
C TYR A 51 -19.32 65.67 21.04
N ALA A 52 -19.46 66.31 19.86
CA ALA A 52 -19.43 67.72 19.47
C ALA A 52 -20.19 68.01 18.14
N GLN A 53 -20.75 69.22 18.07
CA GLN A 53 -21.19 70.11 16.95
C GLN A 53 -21.72 69.60 15.59
N PRO A 54 -22.82 70.22 15.11
CA PRO A 54 -23.03 70.54 13.70
C PRO A 54 -23.05 72.06 13.42
N ILE A 55 -22.43 72.43 12.30
CA ILE A 55 -22.50 73.75 11.65
C ILE A 55 -23.76 73.77 10.77
N THR A 56 -24.69 74.71 11.00
CA THR A 56 -25.16 75.71 10.02
C THR A 56 -26.32 76.57 10.57
N LYS A 57 -26.14 77.88 10.40
CA LYS A 57 -27.01 79.08 10.53
C LYS A 57 -28.44 78.89 9.97
N SER A 58 -29.50 79.68 10.20
CA SER A 58 -29.94 80.85 11.01
C SER A 58 -31.35 81.19 10.45
N VAL A 59 -32.40 81.58 11.18
CA VAL A 59 -32.81 82.98 11.46
C VAL A 59 -34.26 82.95 12.00
N VAL A 60 -34.44 83.58 13.18
CA VAL A 60 -35.54 84.43 13.70
C VAL A 60 -36.97 83.87 13.87
N ALA A 61 -37.35 83.76 15.15
CA ALA A 61 -38.65 84.21 15.66
C ALA A 61 -38.41 84.99 16.98
N PRO A 62 -38.98 86.19 17.19
CA PRO A 62 -38.78 86.96 18.41
C PRO A 62 -39.81 86.59 19.49
N LYS A 63 -39.34 86.38 20.73
CA LYS A 63 -40.17 86.37 21.95
C LYS A 63 -39.95 87.67 22.71
N MET A 64 -40.98 88.50 22.80
CA MET A 64 -41.06 89.60 23.76
C MET A 64 -41.47 89.05 25.14
N LYS A 65 -40.65 89.30 26.16
CA LYS A 65 -41.05 89.28 27.57
C LYS A 65 -41.25 90.73 28.01
N ILE A 66 -42.44 91.02 28.51
CA ILE A 66 -42.81 92.31 29.10
C ILE A 66 -42.39 92.27 30.57
N HIS A 67 -41.40 93.10 30.93
CA HIS A 67 -41.20 93.58 32.30
C HIS A 67 -41.73 95.00 32.35
N LEU A 68 -42.86 95.22 33.07
CA LEU A 68 -43.41 96.54 33.30
C LEU A 68 -42.85 97.08 34.62
N GLY A 69 -41.85 97.94 34.52
CA GLY A 69 -41.35 98.75 35.63
C GLY A 69 -42.31 99.90 35.94
N LYS A 70 -42.55 100.13 37.24
CA LYS A 70 -43.10 101.39 37.74
C LYS A 70 -42.03 102.47 37.61
N HIS A 71 -42.35 103.58 36.97
CA HIS A 71 -41.72 104.87 37.25
C HIS A 71 -42.82 105.93 37.25
N GLU A 72 -43.06 106.46 38.44
CA GLU A 72 -43.99 107.53 38.75
C GLU A 72 -43.12 108.78 38.93
N GLU A 73 -43.25 109.77 38.05
CA GLU A 73 -42.84 111.15 38.37
C GLU A 73 -43.50 112.17 37.43
N SER A 74 -44.58 112.74 37.96
CA SER A 74 -44.99 114.15 37.97
C SER A 74 -44.88 115.05 36.72
N ASN A 75 -46.02 115.72 36.49
CA ASN A 75 -46.21 117.14 36.18
C ASN A 75 -46.51 117.58 34.72
N LYS A 76 -47.75 118.08 34.60
CA LYS A 76 -48.30 119.08 33.68
C LYS A 76 -48.38 118.71 32.20
N LEU A 77 -49.57 118.26 31.80
CA LEU A 77 -50.05 118.32 30.41
C LEU A 77 -51.30 119.22 30.30
N PRO A 78 -51.53 119.85 29.13
CA PRO A 78 -52.30 121.08 29.00
C PRO A 78 -53.81 120.83 29.10
N CYS A 79 -54.51 121.68 29.85
CA CYS A 79 -55.97 121.71 29.84
C CYS A 79 -56.42 122.48 28.59
N GLU A 80 -57.10 121.81 27.66
CA GLU A 80 -57.61 122.44 26.43
C GLU A 80 -58.99 123.05 26.73
N VAL A 81 -59.02 124.37 26.93
CA VAL A 81 -60.24 125.15 27.17
C VAL A 81 -60.68 125.73 25.84
N ILE A 82 -61.82 125.27 25.33
CA ILE A 82 -62.37 125.72 24.04
C ILE A 82 -63.59 126.62 24.32
N ASN A 83 -63.52 127.86 23.85
CA ASN A 83 -64.67 128.77 23.86
C ASN A 83 -65.54 128.44 22.65
N MET A 84 -66.66 127.74 22.86
CA MET A 84 -67.55 127.38 21.74
C MET A 84 -68.43 128.56 21.30
N SER A 85 -68.84 129.44 22.24
CA SER A 85 -69.70 130.62 22.00
C SER A 85 -69.76 131.53 23.25
N PRO A 86 -70.11 132.84 23.13
CA PRO A 86 -70.18 133.76 24.29
C PRO A 86 -71.04 133.18 25.43
N GLY A 87 -70.50 133.15 26.64
CA GLY A 87 -71.18 132.58 27.81
C GLY A 87 -71.10 131.04 27.97
N TYR A 88 -70.40 130.28 27.11
CA TYR A 88 -70.19 128.84 27.30
C TYR A 88 -68.72 128.44 27.18
N ARG A 89 -68.19 127.78 28.22
CA ARG A 89 -66.81 127.30 28.27
C ARG A 89 -66.76 125.77 28.33
N PHE A 90 -66.15 125.16 27.31
CA PHE A 90 -65.95 123.72 27.20
C PHE A 90 -64.57 123.34 27.72
N VAL A 91 -64.53 122.42 28.67
CA VAL A 91 -63.28 121.87 29.22
C VAL A 91 -63.30 120.35 29.04
N ARG A 92 -62.29 119.82 28.35
CA ARG A 92 -62.13 118.38 28.10
C ARG A 92 -60.85 117.87 28.74
N ASN A 93 -60.97 116.88 29.61
CA ASN A 93 -59.86 116.06 30.08
C ASN A 93 -60.13 114.58 29.71
N ARG A 94 -59.12 113.71 29.81
CA ARG A 94 -59.17 112.29 29.42
C ARG A 94 -60.23 111.48 30.20
N GLU A 95 -60.74 112.01 31.31
CA GLU A 95 -61.66 111.32 32.21
C GLU A 95 -63.03 112.01 32.37
N GLN A 96 -63.15 113.30 32.02
CA GLN A 96 -64.42 114.05 32.13
C GLN A 96 -64.53 115.14 31.05
N ILE A 97 -65.76 115.36 30.60
CA ILE A 97 -66.16 116.49 29.76
C ILE A 97 -67.12 117.33 30.59
N SER A 98 -66.81 118.61 30.77
CA SER A 98 -67.71 119.55 31.43
C SER A 98 -67.95 120.79 30.56
N VAL A 99 -69.21 121.21 30.51
CA VAL A 99 -69.64 122.47 29.90
C VAL A 99 -70.13 123.35 31.04
N THR A 100 -69.46 124.48 31.22
CA THR A 100 -69.86 125.48 32.23
C THR A 100 -70.50 126.67 31.53
N LEU A 101 -71.70 127.04 31.99
CA LEU A 101 -72.37 128.28 31.62
C LEU A 101 -71.70 129.42 32.41
N GLY A 102 -71.25 130.46 31.70
CA GLY A 102 -70.66 131.65 32.29
C GLY A 102 -71.70 132.49 33.03
N ASP A 103 -71.31 133.03 34.19
CA ASP A 103 -72.12 133.87 35.09
C ASP A 103 -72.53 135.22 34.48
N GLU A 104 -72.11 135.49 33.23
CA GLU A 104 -72.38 136.69 32.44
C GLU A 104 -73.83 136.77 31.92
N MET A 105 -74.62 135.70 32.04
CA MET A 105 -76.03 135.64 31.59
C MET A 105 -77.05 135.95 32.71
N SER A 106 -76.60 136.29 33.92
CA SER A 106 -77.45 136.54 35.10
C SER A 106 -77.74 138.02 35.37
N ASP A 107 -77.20 138.96 34.59
CA ASP A 107 -77.51 140.39 34.70
C ASP A 107 -78.71 140.79 33.83
N ARG A 108 -79.93 140.65 34.38
CA ARG A 108 -81.09 141.39 33.87
C ARG A 108 -81.74 142.25 34.95
N LYS A 109 -81.40 143.54 34.87
CA LYS A 109 -82.04 144.68 35.53
C LYS A 109 -83.57 144.62 35.40
N LYS A 110 -84.24 144.87 36.52
CA LYS A 110 -85.67 145.18 36.61
C LYS A 110 -85.96 146.48 35.83
N HIS A 111 -86.93 146.44 34.91
CA HIS A 111 -87.66 147.62 34.48
C HIS A 111 -89.16 147.32 34.55
N SER A 112 -89.84 148.07 35.42
CA SER A 112 -91.28 148.13 35.56
C SER A 112 -91.86 149.21 34.63
N GLU A 113 -93.07 148.96 34.15
CA GLU A 113 -94.09 149.89 33.63
C GLU A 113 -93.80 150.70 32.36
N SER A 114 -94.68 150.55 31.37
CA SER A 114 -95.71 151.58 31.14
C SER A 114 -96.80 151.14 30.16
N ASP A 115 -98.00 151.47 30.61
CA ASP A 115 -99.28 151.56 29.95
C ASP A 115 -99.24 152.41 28.67
N SER A 116 -99.88 151.97 27.59
CA SER A 116 -100.55 152.90 26.67
C SER A 116 -101.54 152.19 25.76
N MET A 117 -102.75 152.70 25.86
CA MET A 117 -103.98 152.35 25.17
C MET A 117 -103.94 152.65 23.66
N ASP A 118 -104.51 151.68 22.92
CA ASP A 118 -105.63 151.88 21.97
C ASP A 118 -105.36 152.30 20.51
N LYS A 119 -106.10 151.57 19.65
CA LYS A 119 -106.46 151.79 18.24
C LYS A 119 -105.39 151.68 17.14
N VAL A 120 -105.24 150.46 16.60
CA VAL A 120 -105.66 150.14 15.22
C VAL A 120 -106.26 148.74 15.21
N ARG A 121 -107.56 148.67 14.93
CA ARG A 121 -108.41 147.48 15.04
C ARG A 121 -108.27 146.63 13.77
N ILE A 122 -107.21 145.84 13.69
CA ILE A 122 -107.15 144.61 12.89
C ILE A 122 -107.13 143.46 13.90
N SER A 123 -108.06 142.52 13.76
CA SER A 123 -108.46 141.56 14.79
C SER A 123 -107.30 140.71 15.33
N ARG A 124 -106.90 140.92 16.59
CA ARG A 124 -105.97 140.06 17.38
C ARG A 124 -106.20 138.56 17.15
N THR A 125 -107.45 138.15 16.96
CA THR A 125 -107.87 136.79 16.68
C THR A 125 -107.28 136.20 15.40
N ALA A 126 -107.16 136.97 14.32
CA ALA A 126 -106.63 136.46 13.04
C ALA A 126 -105.12 136.15 13.10
N ILE A 127 -104.38 136.94 13.88
CA ILE A 127 -102.93 136.73 14.12
C ILE A 127 -102.72 135.52 15.04
N ILE A 128 -103.57 135.36 16.06
CA ILE A 128 -103.52 134.21 16.97
C ILE A 128 -103.81 132.91 16.21
N THR A 129 -104.83 132.87 15.34
CA THR A 129 -105.15 131.67 14.55
C THR A 129 -104.04 131.32 13.56
N ASP A 130 -103.41 132.30 12.92
CA ASP A 130 -102.25 132.09 12.04
C ASP A 130 -101.04 131.54 12.82
N LEU A 131 -100.78 132.05 14.02
CA LEU A 131 -99.73 131.52 14.89
C LEU A 131 -100.04 130.10 15.40
N GLU A 132 -101.30 129.81 15.72
CA GLU A 132 -101.74 128.46 16.12
C GLU A 132 -101.65 127.46 14.96
N GLU A 133 -101.98 127.89 13.75
CA GLU A 133 -101.81 127.12 12.51
C GLU A 133 -100.33 126.87 12.23
N GLN A 134 -99.48 127.91 12.29
CA GLN A 134 -98.02 127.76 12.15
C GLN A 134 -97.43 126.83 13.21
N ILE A 135 -97.86 126.93 14.47
CA ILE A 135 -97.44 126.00 15.54
C ILE A 135 -97.91 124.57 15.23
N SER A 136 -99.11 124.39 14.71
CA SER A 136 -99.66 123.07 14.33
C SER A 136 -98.90 122.46 13.15
N GLU A 137 -98.61 123.25 12.12
CA GLU A 137 -97.80 122.85 10.97
C GLU A 137 -96.37 122.51 11.39
N LEU A 138 -95.72 123.35 12.19
CA LEU A 138 -94.38 123.09 12.72
C LEU A 138 -94.37 121.82 13.58
N THR A 139 -95.38 121.60 14.41
CA THR A 139 -95.51 120.39 15.23
C THR A 139 -95.66 119.15 14.35
N ALA A 140 -96.52 119.21 13.32
CA ALA A 140 -96.70 118.12 12.36
C ALA A 140 -95.40 117.81 11.59
N VAL A 141 -94.65 118.84 11.19
CA VAL A 141 -93.34 118.70 10.54
C VAL A 141 -92.31 118.07 11.49
N ILE A 142 -92.25 118.50 12.76
CA ILE A 142 -91.35 117.92 13.76
C ILE A 142 -91.70 116.45 14.04
N GLU A 143 -92.99 116.12 14.18
CA GLU A 143 -93.44 114.74 14.39
C GLU A 143 -93.17 113.84 13.19
N GLN A 144 -93.38 114.36 11.97
CA GLN A 144 -93.05 113.66 10.74
C GLN A 144 -91.54 113.41 10.65
N MET A 145 -90.72 114.45 10.90
CA MET A 145 -89.26 114.34 10.92
C MET A 145 -88.78 113.32 11.98
N ASN A 146 -89.41 113.31 13.16
CA ASN A 146 -89.10 112.32 14.20
C ASN A 146 -89.49 110.89 13.78
N ARG A 147 -90.63 110.71 13.10
CA ARG A 147 -91.03 109.40 12.55
C ARG A 147 -90.06 108.92 11.47
N ASP A 148 -89.69 109.82 10.55
CA ASP A 148 -88.75 109.51 9.47
C ASP A 148 -87.34 109.22 10.01
N HIS A 149 -86.87 109.99 10.99
CA HIS A 149 -85.59 109.74 11.66
C HIS A 149 -85.57 108.36 12.33
N ARG A 150 -86.62 108.00 13.09
CA ARG A 150 -86.73 106.67 13.71
C ARG A 150 -86.79 105.56 12.66
N SER A 151 -87.52 105.77 11.56
CA SER A 151 -87.60 104.82 10.44
C SER A 151 -86.23 104.62 9.77
N ALA A 152 -85.54 105.72 9.43
CA ALA A 152 -84.21 105.68 8.83
C ALA A 152 -83.18 105.04 9.77
N GLN A 153 -83.24 105.35 11.07
CA GLN A 153 -82.38 104.73 12.09
C GLN A 153 -82.62 103.22 12.17
N LYS A 154 -83.88 102.78 12.13
CA LYS A 154 -84.23 101.35 12.15
C LYS A 154 -83.78 100.63 10.88
N LEU A 155 -83.99 101.23 9.70
CA LEU A 155 -83.49 100.70 8.43
C LEU A 155 -81.98 100.58 8.43
N LEU A 156 -81.27 101.61 8.89
CA LEU A 156 -79.82 101.59 9.03
C LEU A 156 -79.36 100.50 10.00
N SER A 157 -80.02 100.34 11.14
CA SER A 157 -79.72 99.26 12.09
C SER A 157 -79.87 97.89 11.45
N ASN A 158 -81.00 97.63 10.77
CA ASN A 158 -81.25 96.35 10.10
C ASN A 158 -80.22 96.06 9.01
N GLU A 159 -79.83 97.07 8.22
CA GLU A 159 -78.79 96.93 7.19
C GLU A 159 -77.42 96.64 7.81
N MET A 160 -77.08 97.28 8.94
CA MET A 160 -75.84 96.97 9.67
C MET A 160 -75.86 95.55 10.24
N ASP A 161 -76.98 95.08 10.78
CA ASP A 161 -77.13 93.71 11.26
C ASP A 161 -77.02 92.70 10.13
N LEU A 162 -77.63 92.98 8.98
CA LEU A 162 -77.53 92.14 7.77
C LEU A 162 -76.07 92.04 7.30
N ARG A 163 -75.38 93.19 7.22
CA ARG A 163 -73.96 93.25 6.82
C ARG A 163 -73.06 92.50 7.81
N CYS A 164 -73.33 92.61 9.11
CA CYS A 164 -72.62 91.85 10.14
C CYS A 164 -72.83 90.35 9.97
N ALA A 165 -74.07 89.90 9.75
CA ALA A 165 -74.41 88.49 9.53
C ALA A 165 -73.77 87.93 8.25
N GLU A 166 -73.80 88.70 7.15
CA GLU A 166 -73.17 88.29 5.89
C GLU A 166 -71.64 88.18 6.04
N MET A 167 -71.01 89.18 6.68
CA MET A 167 -69.57 89.15 6.94
C MET A 167 -69.19 87.96 7.83
N GLN A 168 -69.95 87.68 8.88
CA GLN A 168 -69.73 86.52 9.73
C GLN A 168 -69.85 85.21 8.94
N LYS A 169 -70.92 85.05 8.14
CA LYS A 169 -71.10 83.87 7.29
C LYS A 169 -69.96 83.69 6.29
N ASN A 170 -69.45 84.78 5.71
CA ASN A 170 -68.31 84.75 4.79
C ASN A 170 -67.02 84.30 5.49
N PHE A 171 -66.75 84.79 6.70
CA PHE A 171 -65.61 84.33 7.50
C PHE A 171 -65.74 82.85 7.86
N GLU A 172 -66.93 82.40 8.25
CA GLU A 172 -67.20 80.99 8.55
C GLU A 172 -67.08 80.08 7.33
N SER A 173 -67.46 80.55 6.13
CA SER A 173 -67.25 79.83 4.87
C SER A 173 -65.77 79.69 4.56
N LYS A 174 -65.04 80.81 4.54
CA LYS A 174 -63.59 80.81 4.27
C LYS A 174 -62.81 79.97 5.27
N ARG A 175 -63.19 80.01 6.55
CA ARG A 175 -62.59 79.17 7.60
C ARG A 175 -62.81 77.69 7.30
N ARG A 176 -64.02 77.27 6.93
CA ARG A 176 -64.33 75.87 6.56
C ARG A 176 -63.56 75.43 5.32
N GLU A 177 -63.57 76.24 4.26
CA GLU A 177 -62.84 75.95 3.02
C GLU A 177 -61.34 75.75 3.28
N LEU A 178 -60.75 76.59 4.13
CA LEU A 178 -59.35 76.47 4.52
C LEU A 178 -59.08 75.20 5.34
N GLU A 179 -59.95 74.87 6.30
CA GLU A 179 -59.86 73.65 7.10
C GLU A 179 -59.98 72.39 6.23
N GLU A 180 -60.92 72.37 5.28
CA GLU A 180 -61.11 71.28 4.32
C GLU A 180 -59.91 71.12 3.37
N ALA A 181 -59.38 72.24 2.83
CA ALA A 181 -58.19 72.21 1.98
C ALA A 181 -56.96 71.69 2.74
N HIS A 182 -56.75 72.13 3.98
CA HIS A 182 -55.67 71.62 4.82
C HIS A 182 -55.86 70.13 5.14
N ALA A 183 -57.07 69.69 5.47
CA ALA A 183 -57.36 68.28 5.71
C ALA A 183 -57.11 67.43 4.46
N ALA A 184 -57.48 67.91 3.28
CA ALA A 184 -57.22 67.24 2.01
C ALA A 184 -55.72 67.13 1.71
N GLN A 185 -54.95 68.22 1.87
CA GLN A 185 -53.49 68.21 1.69
C GLN A 185 -52.79 67.26 2.66
N LEU A 186 -53.20 67.24 3.93
CA LEU A 186 -52.65 66.29 4.91
C LEU A 186 -52.98 64.84 4.55
N SER A 187 -54.21 64.57 4.10
CA SER A 187 -54.61 63.23 3.65
C SER A 187 -53.81 62.77 2.43
N GLU A 188 -53.60 63.65 1.45
CA GLU A 188 -52.81 63.37 0.26
C GLU A 188 -51.33 63.15 0.60
N LEU A 189 -50.76 64.00 1.44
CA LEU A 189 -49.39 63.86 1.91
C LEU A 189 -49.19 62.54 2.68
N GLU A 190 -50.13 62.17 3.55
CA GLU A 190 -50.12 60.91 4.27
C GLU A 190 -50.19 59.70 3.33
N LYS A 191 -51.06 59.76 2.30
CA LYS A 191 -51.15 58.72 1.26
C LYS A 191 -49.82 58.59 0.49
N ASN A 192 -49.21 59.72 0.12
CA ASN A 192 -47.94 59.74 -0.62
C ASN A 192 -46.80 59.15 0.22
N TYR A 193 -46.66 59.53 1.50
CA TYR A 193 -45.66 58.93 2.39
C TYR A 193 -45.89 57.43 2.60
N LYS A 194 -47.16 57.01 2.77
CA LYS A 194 -47.50 55.58 2.87
C LYS A 194 -47.13 54.82 1.59
N ALA A 195 -47.36 55.39 0.42
CA ALA A 195 -47.00 54.79 -0.86
C ALA A 195 -45.47 54.70 -1.03
N ALA A 196 -44.75 55.79 -0.78
CA ALA A 196 -43.28 55.83 -0.83
C ALA A 196 -42.65 54.83 0.14
N LEU A 197 -43.15 54.74 1.38
CA LEU A 197 -42.67 53.77 2.36
C LEU A 197 -42.90 52.31 1.91
N LYS A 198 -44.02 52.01 1.25
CA LYS A 198 -44.28 50.68 0.69
C LYS A 198 -43.33 50.36 -0.46
N ALA A 199 -43.12 51.31 -1.37
CA ALA A 199 -42.19 51.16 -2.49
C ALA A 199 -40.75 50.92 -1.99
N GLU A 200 -40.28 51.71 -1.03
CA GLU A 200 -38.94 51.56 -0.44
C GLU A 200 -38.78 50.22 0.28
N LYS A 201 -39.80 49.76 1.01
CA LYS A 201 -39.79 48.43 1.65
C LYS A 201 -39.69 47.30 0.64
N LEU A 202 -40.42 47.39 -0.48
CA LEU A 202 -40.34 46.40 -1.56
C LEU A 202 -38.96 46.43 -2.22
N ALA A 203 -38.43 47.60 -2.56
CA ALA A 203 -37.10 47.74 -3.14
C ALA A 203 -36.00 47.19 -2.22
N ALA A 204 -36.08 47.45 -0.91
CA ALA A 204 -35.16 46.90 0.08
C ALA A 204 -35.28 45.37 0.20
N GLN A 205 -36.51 44.83 0.12
CA GLN A 205 -36.75 43.39 0.16
C GLN A 205 -36.20 42.69 -1.10
N ASP A 206 -36.44 43.26 -2.28
CA ASP A 206 -35.92 42.73 -3.56
C ASP A 206 -34.39 42.69 -3.55
N LYS A 207 -33.75 43.77 -3.06
CA LYS A 207 -32.29 43.84 -2.90
C LYS A 207 -31.77 42.78 -1.93
N LEU A 208 -32.48 42.52 -0.84
CA LEU A 208 -32.11 41.47 0.10
C LEU A 208 -32.20 40.08 -0.53
N GLU A 209 -33.23 39.83 -1.36
CA GLU A 209 -33.37 38.58 -2.10
C GLU A 209 -32.24 38.39 -3.12
N GLU A 210 -31.88 39.45 -3.85
CA GLU A 210 -30.75 39.46 -4.80
C GLU A 210 -29.43 39.13 -4.10
N MET A 211 -29.10 39.85 -3.01
CA MET A 211 -27.92 39.55 -2.20
C MET A 211 -27.94 38.13 -1.64
N GLY A 212 -29.12 37.60 -1.30
CA GLY A 212 -29.29 36.21 -0.87
C GLY A 212 -28.96 35.20 -1.97
N LYS A 213 -29.33 35.49 -3.22
CA LYS A 213 -28.99 34.68 -4.41
C LYS A 213 -27.49 34.72 -4.69
N GLU A 214 -26.87 35.91 -4.65
CA GLU A 214 -25.41 36.07 -4.82
C GLU A 214 -24.63 35.33 -3.74
N TYR A 215 -25.04 35.44 -2.48
CA TYR A 215 -24.42 34.70 -1.38
C TYR A 215 -24.51 33.20 -1.60
N LYS A 216 -25.68 32.68 -2.03
CA LYS A 216 -25.86 31.26 -2.32
C LYS A 216 -24.98 30.81 -3.50
N TYR A 217 -24.88 31.63 -4.55
CA TYR A 217 -24.01 31.37 -5.69
C TYR A 217 -22.54 31.29 -5.25
N LEU A 218 -22.06 32.27 -4.50
CA LEU A 218 -20.69 32.31 -4.01
C LEU A 218 -20.40 31.12 -3.09
N LYS A 219 -21.33 30.82 -2.17
CA LYS A 219 -21.25 29.63 -1.32
C LYS A 219 -21.11 28.36 -2.15
N ASN A 220 -21.92 28.18 -3.20
CA ASN A 220 -21.83 27.02 -4.09
C ASN A 220 -20.47 26.97 -4.81
N MET A 221 -19.97 28.11 -5.31
CA MET A 221 -18.67 28.18 -5.97
C MET A 221 -17.52 27.78 -5.03
N PHE A 222 -17.58 28.20 -3.76
CA PHE A 222 -16.63 27.76 -2.74
C PHE A 222 -16.68 26.25 -2.51
N HIS A 223 -17.87 25.64 -2.47
CA HIS A 223 -17.98 24.18 -2.31
C HIS A 223 -17.44 23.45 -3.54
N ILE A 224 -17.69 23.96 -4.75
CA ILE A 224 -17.14 23.40 -6.00
C ILE A 224 -15.61 23.46 -5.97
N TYR A 225 -15.03 24.60 -5.61
CA TYR A 225 -13.58 24.76 -5.49
C TYR A 225 -12.99 23.83 -4.42
N GLN A 226 -13.63 23.76 -3.26
CA GLN A 226 -13.24 22.86 -2.17
C GLN A 226 -13.25 21.40 -2.63
N ASN A 227 -14.33 20.95 -3.28
CA ASN A 227 -14.43 19.60 -3.83
C ASN A 227 -13.37 19.35 -4.91
N SER A 228 -13.16 20.30 -5.82
CA SER A 228 -12.12 20.20 -6.84
C SER A 228 -10.72 20.02 -6.24
N ILE A 229 -10.41 20.72 -5.14
CA ILE A 229 -9.13 20.51 -4.43
C ILE A 229 -9.07 19.12 -3.82
N TYR A 230 -10.15 18.67 -3.17
CA TYR A 230 -10.18 17.33 -2.58
C TYR A 230 -9.97 16.24 -3.64
N ASP A 231 -10.68 16.32 -4.76
CA ASP A 231 -10.56 15.38 -5.87
C ASP A 231 -9.15 15.40 -6.47
N GLU A 232 -8.56 16.59 -6.69
CA GLU A 232 -7.18 16.70 -7.20
C GLU A 232 -6.16 16.09 -6.23
N MET A 233 -6.34 16.30 -4.93
CA MET A 233 -5.46 15.73 -3.90
C MET A 233 -5.61 14.21 -3.79
N GLU A 234 -6.84 13.70 -3.86
CA GLU A 234 -7.12 12.26 -3.86
C GLU A 234 -6.56 11.56 -5.11
N ASP A 235 -6.68 12.19 -6.29
CA ASP A 235 -6.11 11.71 -7.54
C ASP A 235 -4.58 11.65 -7.48
N LYS A 236 -3.94 12.72 -6.97
CA LYS A 236 -2.48 12.76 -6.79
C LYS A 236 -2.02 11.70 -5.80
N TRP A 237 -2.75 11.51 -4.70
CA TRP A 237 -2.45 10.50 -3.71
C TRP A 237 -2.59 9.09 -4.28
N SER A 238 -3.67 8.83 -5.01
CA SER A 238 -3.93 7.57 -5.69
C SER A 238 -2.87 7.24 -6.74
N LYS A 239 -2.46 8.21 -7.56
CA LYS A 239 -1.36 8.05 -8.54
C LYS A 239 -0.05 7.70 -7.84
N LYS A 240 0.33 8.45 -6.82
CA LYS A 240 1.57 8.21 -6.06
C LYS A 240 1.58 6.84 -5.39
N LYS A 241 0.44 6.41 -4.84
CA LYS A 241 0.28 5.07 -4.27
C LYS A 241 0.46 3.97 -5.32
N ALA A 242 -0.14 4.14 -6.50
CA ALA A 242 0.01 3.18 -7.60
C ALA A 242 1.43 3.14 -8.17
N GLU A 243 2.14 4.28 -8.21
CA GLU A 243 3.56 4.34 -8.57
C GLU A 243 4.42 3.56 -7.57
N TRP A 244 4.22 3.78 -6.26
CA TRP A 244 4.93 3.03 -5.23
C TRP A 244 4.69 1.52 -5.30
N GLU A 245 3.45 1.09 -5.55
CA GLU A 245 3.13 -0.34 -5.70
C GLU A 245 3.82 -0.96 -6.93
N LYS A 246 3.88 -0.21 -8.05
CA LYS A 246 4.63 -0.64 -9.25
C LYS A 246 6.13 -0.74 -8.97
N ASP A 247 6.71 0.27 -8.32
CA ASP A 247 8.14 0.30 -7.98
C ASP A 247 8.52 -0.83 -7.02
N GLU A 248 7.69 -1.08 -6.00
CA GLU A 248 7.87 -2.20 -5.08
C GLU A 248 7.85 -3.53 -5.84
N LYS A 249 6.84 -3.72 -6.71
CA LYS A 249 6.73 -4.92 -7.55
C LYS A 249 7.94 -5.09 -8.47
N LEU A 250 8.43 -4.02 -9.09
CA LEU A 250 9.61 -4.04 -9.95
C LEU A 250 10.87 -4.42 -9.17
N GLU A 251 11.07 -3.89 -7.96
CA GLU A 251 12.20 -4.28 -7.11
C GLU A 251 12.10 -5.74 -6.65
N TRP A 252 10.90 -6.22 -6.31
CA TRP A 252 10.67 -7.65 -6.03
C TRP A 252 11.00 -8.55 -7.23
N GLU A 253 10.53 -8.20 -8.43
CA GLU A 253 10.84 -8.93 -9.67
C GLU A 253 12.34 -8.94 -9.97
N LYS A 254 13.02 -7.81 -9.74
CA LYS A 254 14.48 -7.68 -9.93
C LYS A 254 15.27 -8.53 -8.94
N ILE A 255 14.87 -8.58 -7.67
CA ILE A 255 15.47 -9.45 -6.66
C ILE A 255 15.25 -10.93 -7.03
N LEU A 256 14.02 -11.30 -7.39
CA LEU A 256 13.68 -12.66 -7.80
C LEU A 256 14.47 -13.10 -9.04
N LEU A 257 14.60 -12.21 -10.03
CA LEU A 257 15.40 -12.46 -11.23
C LEU A 257 16.88 -12.69 -10.90
N ARG A 258 17.47 -11.86 -10.02
CA ARG A 258 18.85 -12.05 -9.55
C ARG A 258 19.03 -13.39 -8.84
N GLN A 259 18.09 -13.77 -7.99
CA GLN A 259 18.12 -15.08 -7.30
C GLN A 259 18.02 -16.23 -8.30
N ARG A 260 17.09 -16.17 -9.25
CA ARG A 260 16.93 -17.16 -10.31
C ARG A 260 18.22 -17.31 -11.11
N GLN A 261 18.78 -16.20 -11.60
CA GLN A 261 20.05 -16.20 -12.35
C GLN A 261 21.19 -16.83 -11.54
N LYS A 262 21.29 -16.52 -10.24
CA LYS A 262 22.32 -17.10 -9.36
C LYS A 262 22.18 -18.62 -9.22
N ILE A 263 20.95 -19.13 -9.09
CA ILE A 263 20.68 -20.57 -8.99
C ILE A 263 20.96 -21.25 -10.33
N THR A 264 20.47 -20.70 -11.44
CA THR A 264 20.72 -21.23 -12.79
C THR A 264 22.20 -21.34 -13.07
N LYS A 265 22.98 -20.28 -12.78
CA LYS A 265 24.42 -20.27 -13.03
C LYS A 265 25.19 -21.28 -12.17
N LYS A 266 24.74 -21.51 -10.93
CA LYS A 266 25.30 -22.56 -10.06
C LYS A 266 25.00 -23.96 -10.62
N PHE A 267 23.76 -24.19 -11.02
CA PHE A 267 23.33 -25.47 -11.59
C PHE A 267 24.05 -25.78 -12.90
N GLU A 268 24.20 -24.79 -13.79
CA GLU A 268 24.96 -24.94 -15.03
C GLU A 268 26.42 -25.31 -14.75
N LEU A 269 27.08 -24.63 -13.80
CA LEU A 269 28.46 -24.92 -13.43
C LEU A 269 28.62 -26.32 -12.84
N GLU A 270 27.74 -26.73 -11.93
CA GLU A 270 27.73 -28.08 -11.34
C GLU A 270 27.46 -29.16 -12.40
N SER A 271 26.55 -28.89 -13.35
CA SER A 271 26.28 -29.78 -14.48
C SER A 271 27.49 -29.93 -15.41
N GLU A 272 28.19 -28.83 -15.71
CA GLU A 272 29.41 -28.85 -16.53
C GLU A 272 30.53 -29.62 -15.82
N GLU A 273 30.70 -29.41 -14.51
CA GLU A 273 31.69 -30.12 -13.70
C GLU A 273 31.39 -31.63 -13.62
N GLU A 274 30.13 -32.01 -13.45
CA GLU A 274 29.71 -33.41 -13.41
C GLU A 274 29.87 -34.09 -14.78
N LYS A 275 29.49 -33.40 -15.87
CA LYS A 275 29.76 -33.88 -17.24
C LYS A 275 31.25 -34.10 -17.46
N LYS A 276 32.10 -33.19 -16.98
CA LYS A 276 33.55 -33.33 -17.06
C LYS A 276 34.04 -34.54 -16.26
N LYS A 277 33.58 -34.74 -15.02
CA LYS A 277 33.91 -35.93 -14.21
C LYS A 277 33.50 -37.23 -14.90
N ILE A 278 32.29 -37.28 -15.47
CA ILE A 278 31.81 -38.44 -16.23
C ILE A 278 32.70 -38.66 -17.46
N HIS A 279 33.02 -37.61 -18.22
CA HIS A 279 33.89 -37.72 -19.38
C HIS A 279 35.31 -38.20 -19.02
N ASP A 280 35.91 -37.65 -17.96
CA ASP A 280 37.24 -38.01 -17.50
C ASP A 280 37.27 -39.46 -16.97
N SER A 281 36.25 -39.87 -16.21
CA SER A 281 36.11 -41.26 -15.76
C SER A 281 35.86 -42.23 -16.91
N TYR A 282 35.03 -41.87 -17.88
CA TYR A 282 34.81 -42.66 -19.11
C TYR A 282 36.11 -42.81 -19.90
N SER A 283 36.87 -41.73 -20.08
CA SER A 283 38.16 -41.74 -20.77
C SER A 283 39.16 -42.64 -20.05
N ALA A 284 39.24 -42.56 -18.71
CA ALA A 284 40.11 -43.41 -17.90
C ALA A 284 39.74 -44.90 -17.99
N ILE A 285 38.44 -45.23 -17.94
CA ILE A 285 37.95 -46.61 -18.12
C ILE A 285 38.28 -47.11 -19.52
N PHE A 286 38.08 -46.29 -20.54
CA PHE A 286 38.38 -46.64 -21.93
C PHE A 286 39.87 -46.89 -22.15
N GLU A 287 40.75 -46.05 -21.59
CA GLU A 287 42.19 -46.28 -21.60
C GLU A 287 42.60 -47.55 -20.86
N ASN A 288 42.02 -47.81 -19.68
CA ASN A 288 42.24 -49.06 -18.94
C ASN A 288 41.83 -50.29 -19.77
N PHE A 289 40.65 -50.26 -20.39
CA PHE A 289 40.18 -51.34 -21.25
C PHE A 289 41.12 -51.57 -22.43
N ASN A 290 41.61 -50.50 -23.08
CA ASN A 290 42.57 -50.63 -24.16
C ASN A 290 43.91 -51.21 -23.69
N ARG A 291 44.39 -50.82 -22.49
CA ARG A 291 45.59 -51.42 -21.88
C ARG A 291 45.40 -52.91 -21.60
N GLU A 292 44.30 -53.29 -20.95
CA GLU A 292 43.99 -54.69 -20.62
C GLU A 292 43.84 -55.54 -21.89
N LYS A 293 43.17 -55.02 -22.91
CA LYS A 293 43.06 -55.66 -24.23
C LYS A 293 44.44 -55.90 -24.86
N GLU A 294 45.32 -54.90 -24.81
CA GLU A 294 46.68 -55.01 -25.35
C GLU A 294 47.54 -56.01 -24.56
N GLU A 295 47.40 -56.04 -23.23
CA GLU A 295 48.06 -57.02 -22.36
C GLU A 295 47.57 -58.45 -22.63
N LEU A 296 46.26 -58.64 -22.81
CA LEU A 296 45.67 -59.93 -23.19
C LEU A 296 46.15 -60.38 -24.57
N LEU A 297 46.27 -59.48 -25.55
CA LEU A 297 46.85 -59.79 -26.86
C LEU A 297 48.31 -60.26 -26.74
N LYS A 298 49.13 -59.54 -25.97
CA LYS A 298 50.53 -59.93 -25.71
C LYS A 298 50.65 -61.25 -24.94
N GLN A 299 49.73 -61.54 -24.03
CA GLN A 299 49.68 -62.83 -23.34
C GLN A 299 49.31 -63.94 -24.32
N HIS A 300 48.27 -63.74 -25.13
CA HIS A 300 47.86 -64.70 -26.16
C HIS A 300 49.00 -65.01 -27.16
N GLU A 301 49.74 -64.00 -27.60
CA GLU A 301 50.92 -64.20 -28.46
C GLU A 301 52.00 -65.06 -27.78
N ARG A 302 52.30 -64.79 -26.49
CA ARG A 302 53.24 -65.60 -25.71
C ARG A 302 52.76 -67.04 -25.55
N ASP A 303 51.50 -67.25 -25.19
CA ASP A 303 50.91 -68.58 -25.02
C ASP A 303 50.91 -69.36 -26.35
N THR A 304 50.65 -68.67 -27.47
CA THR A 304 50.72 -69.26 -28.81
C THR A 304 52.13 -69.75 -29.13
N LEU A 305 53.17 -68.95 -28.83
CA LEU A 305 54.57 -69.36 -29.00
C LEU A 305 54.93 -70.54 -28.11
N GLN A 306 54.53 -70.51 -26.84
CA GLN A 306 54.78 -71.61 -25.90
C GLN A 306 54.09 -72.91 -26.34
N LEU A 307 52.86 -72.82 -26.87
CA LEU A 307 52.15 -73.97 -27.46
C LEU A 307 52.88 -74.52 -28.69
N GLU A 308 53.46 -73.66 -29.53
CA GLU A 308 54.25 -74.08 -30.69
C GLU A 308 55.54 -74.80 -30.25
N GLU A 309 56.23 -74.30 -29.23
CA GLU A 309 57.41 -74.95 -28.63
C GLU A 309 57.06 -76.30 -28.01
N LEU A 310 56.00 -76.38 -27.20
CA LEU A 310 55.50 -77.63 -26.63
C LEU A 310 55.09 -78.63 -27.72
N ARG A 311 54.56 -78.17 -28.85
CA ARG A 311 54.23 -79.04 -29.98
C ARG A 311 55.49 -79.65 -30.60
N LYS A 312 56.55 -78.85 -30.79
CA LYS A 312 57.84 -79.33 -31.29
C LYS A 312 58.51 -80.31 -30.32
N THR A 313 58.51 -80.02 -29.02
CA THR A 313 59.09 -80.96 -28.04
C THR A 313 58.29 -82.25 -27.95
N LYS A 314 56.96 -82.18 -28.04
CA LYS A 314 56.11 -83.36 -28.16
C LYS A 314 56.48 -84.20 -29.38
N GLU A 315 56.65 -83.59 -30.55
CA GLU A 315 57.05 -84.27 -31.79
C GLU A 315 58.41 -84.97 -31.64
N VAL A 316 59.42 -84.29 -31.07
CA VAL A 316 60.73 -84.88 -30.77
C VAL A 316 60.62 -86.08 -29.82
N ILE A 317 59.85 -85.97 -28.75
CA ILE A 317 59.65 -87.08 -27.80
C ILE A 317 58.91 -88.25 -28.47
N GLU A 318 57.92 -87.99 -29.32
CA GLU A 318 57.23 -89.02 -30.11
C GLU A 318 58.18 -89.73 -31.09
N GLU A 319 59.08 -88.99 -31.75
CA GLU A 319 60.15 -89.55 -32.60
C GLU A 319 61.14 -90.39 -31.79
N GLU A 320 61.62 -89.90 -30.63
CA GLU A 320 62.52 -90.64 -29.74
C GLU A 320 61.86 -91.91 -29.20
N LEU A 321 60.58 -91.83 -28.81
CA LEU A 321 59.80 -92.98 -28.36
C LEU A 321 59.64 -94.00 -29.48
N HIS A 322 59.37 -93.55 -30.71
CA HIS A 322 59.28 -94.43 -31.88
C HIS A 322 60.64 -95.10 -32.18
N ALA A 323 61.74 -94.35 -32.11
CA ALA A 323 63.09 -94.90 -32.27
C ALA A 323 63.42 -95.94 -31.20
N GLN A 324 63.07 -95.67 -29.93
CA GLN A 324 63.22 -96.64 -28.84
C GLN A 324 62.36 -97.89 -29.06
N ALA A 325 61.13 -97.74 -29.55
CA ALA A 325 60.26 -98.87 -29.89
C ALA A 325 60.89 -99.74 -30.99
N LEU A 326 61.48 -99.14 -32.03
CA LEU A 326 62.22 -99.86 -33.07
C LEU A 326 63.46 -100.57 -32.54
N ILE A 327 64.23 -99.93 -31.64
CA ILE A 327 65.39 -100.56 -30.99
C ILE A 327 64.93 -101.76 -30.14
N LEU A 328 63.89 -101.59 -29.32
CA LEU A 328 63.32 -102.67 -28.51
C LEU A 328 62.83 -103.83 -29.37
N GLU A 329 62.15 -103.54 -30.49
CA GLU A 329 61.72 -104.55 -31.46
C GLU A 329 62.93 -105.29 -32.05
N SER A 330 63.98 -104.57 -32.46
CA SER A 330 65.23 -105.17 -32.97
C SER A 330 65.94 -106.04 -31.93
N LEU A 331 66.03 -105.60 -30.67
CA LEU A 331 66.60 -106.38 -29.57
C LEU A 331 65.78 -107.64 -29.31
N ASN A 332 64.44 -107.53 -29.32
CA ASN A 332 63.55 -108.67 -29.13
C ASN A 332 63.70 -109.69 -30.26
N THR A 333 63.83 -109.24 -31.53
CA THR A 333 64.10 -110.14 -32.67
C THR A 333 65.48 -110.80 -32.56
N THR A 334 66.51 -110.08 -32.11
CA THR A 334 67.88 -110.61 -31.92
C THR A 334 67.94 -111.61 -30.76
N LEU A 335 67.28 -111.31 -29.64
CA LEU A 335 67.12 -112.22 -28.51
C LEU A 335 66.42 -113.51 -28.96
N TYR A 336 65.34 -113.39 -29.75
CA TYR A 336 64.64 -114.54 -30.29
C TYR A 336 65.55 -115.38 -31.21
N GLN A 337 66.31 -114.75 -32.10
CA GLN A 337 67.29 -115.45 -32.96
C GLN A 337 68.37 -116.17 -32.17
N THR A 338 69.02 -115.49 -31.21
CA THR A 338 70.06 -116.10 -30.35
C THR A 338 69.50 -117.24 -29.50
N GLN A 339 68.27 -117.13 -29.02
CA GLN A 339 67.59 -118.21 -28.31
C GLN A 339 67.37 -119.44 -29.21
N MET A 340 67.02 -119.23 -30.48
CA MET A 340 66.88 -120.30 -31.46
C MET A 340 68.22 -120.94 -31.85
N GLU A 341 69.29 -120.15 -31.97
CA GLU A 341 70.66 -120.65 -32.20
C GLU A 341 71.18 -121.46 -31.01
N LEU A 342 70.98 -120.97 -29.78
CA LEU A 342 71.31 -121.71 -28.57
C LEU A 342 70.57 -123.05 -28.49
N GLN A 343 69.30 -123.10 -28.90
CA GLN A 343 68.56 -124.36 -29.00
C GLN A 343 69.17 -125.32 -30.03
N ARG A 344 69.64 -124.82 -31.19
CA ARG A 344 70.37 -125.67 -32.16
C ARG A 344 71.68 -126.19 -31.60
N GLU A 345 72.50 -125.33 -30.99
CA GLU A 345 73.77 -125.73 -30.40
C GLU A 345 73.56 -126.74 -29.27
N LYS A 346 72.57 -126.55 -28.40
CA LYS A 346 72.17 -127.56 -27.40
C LYS A 346 71.82 -128.90 -28.04
N ALA A 347 71.09 -128.90 -29.15
CA ALA A 347 70.77 -130.13 -29.87
C ALA A 347 72.02 -130.77 -30.53
N MET A 348 72.96 -129.96 -31.02
CA MET A 348 74.22 -130.45 -31.58
C MET A 348 75.13 -131.06 -30.50
N VAL A 349 75.29 -130.39 -29.35
CA VAL A 349 76.03 -130.91 -28.20
C VAL A 349 75.39 -132.19 -27.66
N ALA A 350 74.06 -132.22 -27.50
CA ALA A 350 73.35 -133.44 -27.08
C ALA A 350 73.58 -134.61 -28.06
N ASN A 351 73.65 -134.35 -29.38
CA ASN A 351 73.98 -135.36 -30.38
C ASN A 351 75.45 -135.82 -30.28
N LEU A 352 76.39 -134.91 -30.05
CA LEU A 352 77.82 -135.25 -29.83
C LEU A 352 78.01 -136.07 -28.55
N GLU A 353 77.36 -135.68 -27.46
CA GLU A 353 77.39 -136.40 -26.19
C GLU A 353 76.84 -137.83 -26.35
N LYS A 354 75.73 -137.99 -27.06
CA LYS A 354 75.18 -139.31 -27.41
C LYS A 354 76.15 -140.13 -28.27
N THR A 355 76.83 -139.49 -29.22
CA THR A 355 77.83 -140.16 -30.08
C THR A 355 79.03 -140.64 -29.27
N LEU A 356 79.53 -139.80 -28.36
CA LEU A 356 80.62 -140.15 -27.44
C LEU A 356 80.23 -141.30 -26.51
N GLN A 357 79.05 -141.24 -25.88
CA GLN A 357 78.54 -142.35 -25.05
C GLN A 357 78.44 -143.66 -25.86
N THR A 358 77.99 -143.60 -27.11
CA THR A 358 77.90 -144.77 -27.99
C THR A 358 79.29 -145.34 -28.30
N LYS A 359 80.27 -144.48 -28.60
CA LYS A 359 81.67 -144.88 -28.85
C LYS A 359 82.34 -145.46 -27.61
N LEU A 360 82.02 -144.93 -26.43
CA LEU A 360 82.55 -145.41 -25.16
C LEU A 360 82.00 -146.81 -24.85
N ALA A 361 80.69 -147.04 -25.04
CA ALA A 361 80.08 -148.36 -24.92
C ALA A 361 80.63 -149.38 -25.94
N GLU A 362 80.88 -148.95 -27.18
CA GLU A 362 81.51 -149.79 -28.21
C GLU A 362 82.94 -150.21 -27.82
N ALA A 363 83.73 -149.29 -27.25
CA ALA A 363 85.07 -149.58 -26.75
C ALA A 363 85.04 -150.51 -25.53
N GLU A 364 84.13 -150.27 -24.58
CA GLU A 364 83.94 -151.14 -23.41
C GLU A 364 83.59 -152.58 -23.83
N GLU A 365 82.70 -152.78 -24.80
CA GLU A 365 82.33 -154.11 -25.26
C GLU A 365 83.48 -154.81 -26.01
N ASN A 366 84.29 -154.07 -26.77
CA ASN A 366 85.52 -154.60 -27.40
C ASN A 366 86.55 -155.05 -26.36
N PHE A 367 86.76 -154.27 -25.30
CA PHE A 367 87.66 -154.67 -24.21
C PHE A 367 87.14 -155.91 -23.48
N LYS A 368 85.83 -155.97 -23.23
CA LYS A 368 85.17 -157.12 -22.60
C LYS A 368 85.31 -158.40 -23.44
N TYR A 369 85.10 -158.31 -24.75
CA TYR A 369 85.32 -159.42 -25.69
C TYR A 369 86.77 -159.90 -25.68
N THR A 370 87.73 -158.97 -25.69
CA THR A 370 89.17 -159.28 -25.66
C THR A 370 89.58 -160.00 -24.37
N ILE A 371 89.07 -159.53 -23.23
CA ILE A 371 89.31 -160.16 -21.92
C ILE A 371 88.75 -161.59 -21.91
N GLN A 372 87.55 -161.79 -22.45
CA GLN A 372 86.91 -163.12 -22.50
C GLN A 372 87.72 -164.11 -23.35
N HIS A 373 88.17 -163.68 -24.53
CA HIS A 373 89.02 -164.48 -25.42
C HIS A 373 90.33 -164.91 -24.74
N LEU A 374 91.05 -163.97 -24.12
CA LEU A 374 92.30 -164.27 -23.40
C LEU A 374 92.07 -165.21 -22.19
N THR A 375 90.89 -165.14 -21.57
CA THR A 375 90.52 -166.01 -20.45
C THR A 375 90.31 -167.45 -20.93
N GLU A 376 89.60 -167.64 -22.05
CA GLU A 376 89.38 -168.96 -22.68
C GLU A 376 90.70 -169.60 -23.14
N GLU A 377 91.58 -168.80 -23.75
CA GLU A 377 92.89 -169.26 -24.20
C GLU A 377 93.79 -169.70 -23.02
N ASN A 378 93.74 -168.97 -21.90
CA ASN A 378 94.46 -169.33 -20.67
C ASN A 378 93.97 -170.67 -20.08
N ILE A 379 92.64 -170.89 -20.07
CA ILE A 379 92.04 -172.15 -19.63
C ILE A 379 92.51 -173.31 -20.51
N HIS A 380 92.56 -173.10 -21.82
CA HIS A 380 92.96 -174.13 -22.77
C HIS A 380 94.44 -174.51 -22.64
N LEU A 381 95.31 -173.53 -22.42
CA LEU A 381 96.73 -173.76 -22.13
C LEU A 381 96.95 -174.51 -20.80
N ARG A 382 96.17 -174.19 -19.76
CA ARG A 382 96.20 -174.91 -18.48
C ARG A 382 95.78 -176.38 -18.64
N GLN A 383 94.72 -176.67 -19.39
CA GLN A 383 94.27 -178.05 -19.65
C GLN A 383 95.30 -178.87 -20.43
N LYS A 384 95.97 -178.28 -21.43
CA LYS A 384 97.00 -178.93 -22.25
C LYS A 384 98.27 -179.29 -21.46
N THR A 385 98.57 -178.53 -20.41
CA THR A 385 99.72 -178.77 -19.53
C THR A 385 99.46 -179.96 -18.59
N ILE A 386 98.22 -180.15 -18.15
CA ILE A 386 97.83 -181.24 -17.24
C ILE A 386 97.85 -182.60 -17.97
N ALA A 387 97.30 -182.67 -19.19
CA ALA A 387 97.23 -183.93 -19.96
C ALA A 387 98.61 -184.49 -20.37
N LYS A 388 99.64 -183.64 -20.45
CA LYS A 388 101.00 -184.05 -20.84
C LYS A 388 101.85 -184.62 -19.69
N ASN A 389 101.39 -184.47 -18.44
CA ASN A 389 102.13 -184.88 -17.25
C ASN A 389 101.78 -186.32 -16.77
N GLU A 390 100.72 -186.96 -17.26
CA GLU A 390 100.30 -188.30 -16.80
C GLU A 390 100.88 -189.49 -17.60
N GLU A 391 101.53 -189.28 -18.75
CA GLU A 391 101.97 -190.37 -19.65
C GLU A 391 103.42 -190.86 -19.45
N ILE A 392 104.20 -190.32 -18.49
CA ILE A 392 105.68 -190.50 -18.45
C ILE A 392 106.25 -191.21 -17.20
N PHE A 393 105.48 -191.69 -16.21
CA PHE A 393 106.11 -192.27 -14.99
C PHE A 393 105.57 -193.63 -14.53
N ASP A 394 105.98 -194.68 -15.25
CA ASP A 394 105.94 -196.09 -14.82
C ASP A 394 107.34 -196.77 -14.83
N GLU A 395 108.45 -196.01 -14.85
CA GLU A 395 109.78 -196.58 -14.65
C GLU A 395 110.74 -195.63 -13.91
N ARG A 396 111.25 -196.13 -12.77
CA ARG A 396 112.44 -195.68 -12.00
C ARG A 396 112.19 -194.80 -10.76
N SER A 397 112.77 -195.32 -9.68
CA SER A 397 112.64 -194.97 -8.26
C SER A 397 113.22 -193.62 -7.81
N GLY A 398 112.64 -193.07 -6.74
CA GLY A 398 113.42 -192.70 -5.55
C GLY A 398 113.35 -191.25 -5.06
N LYS A 399 113.05 -191.13 -3.76
CA LYS A 399 113.53 -190.11 -2.80
C LYS A 399 113.05 -188.65 -2.90
N SER A 400 112.41 -188.27 -1.78
CA SER A 400 112.73 -187.09 -0.94
C SER A 400 112.16 -185.72 -1.29
N THR A 401 111.22 -185.32 -0.44
CA THR A 401 111.29 -184.18 0.49
C THR A 401 111.48 -182.75 -0.06
N SER A 402 110.54 -181.90 0.41
CA SER A 402 110.75 -180.56 1.01
C SER A 402 111.02 -179.33 0.14
N VAL A 403 110.16 -178.33 0.42
CA VAL A 403 110.50 -176.94 0.81
C VAL A 403 110.55 -175.88 -0.30
N THR A 404 109.50 -175.04 -0.26
CA THR A 404 109.49 -173.58 0.02
C THR A 404 110.61 -172.69 -0.53
N ILE A 405 110.25 -171.47 -1.02
CA ILE A 405 110.74 -170.12 -0.59
C ILE A 405 110.77 -169.04 -1.70
N TYR A 406 110.10 -167.92 -1.39
CA TYR A 406 110.43 -166.48 -1.62
C TYR A 406 110.53 -165.92 -3.06
N GLU A 407 110.53 -164.62 -3.37
CA GLU A 407 110.73 -163.30 -2.68
C GLU A 407 110.14 -162.23 -3.67
N HIS A 408 109.35 -161.19 -3.32
CA HIS A 408 109.73 -159.86 -2.78
C HIS A 408 109.67 -158.68 -3.80
N ASN A 409 109.56 -157.46 -3.22
CA ASN A 409 109.72 -156.08 -3.74
C ASN A 409 108.48 -155.38 -4.36
N SER A 410 108.18 -154.09 -4.18
CA SER A 410 108.69 -152.97 -3.33
C SER A 410 107.77 -151.73 -3.49
N ASP A 411 107.88 -150.78 -2.56
CA ASP A 411 107.35 -149.39 -2.56
C ASP A 411 107.94 -148.45 -3.65
N ILE A 412 107.29 -147.28 -3.89
CA ILE A 412 107.77 -145.90 -4.25
C ILE A 412 106.54 -145.09 -4.79
N LEU A 413 106.10 -143.90 -4.31
CA LEU A 413 106.63 -142.52 -4.10
C LEU A 413 106.41 -141.54 -5.29
N GLU A 414 105.59 -140.50 -5.04
CA GLU A 414 105.66 -139.04 -5.33
C GLU A 414 105.93 -138.39 -6.73
N ASP A 415 105.21 -137.26 -6.91
CA ASP A 415 105.57 -135.95 -7.53
C ASP A 415 105.25 -135.61 -9.02
N GLY A 416 104.86 -134.34 -9.26
CA GLY A 416 104.90 -133.72 -10.60
C GLY A 416 103.90 -132.61 -10.99
N GLY A 417 103.89 -131.47 -10.28
CA GLY A 417 103.83 -130.06 -10.75
C GLY A 417 103.06 -129.51 -11.99
N ASN A 418 102.46 -128.32 -11.73
CA ASN A 418 102.49 -127.03 -12.49
C ASN A 418 101.25 -126.48 -13.24
N GLU A 419 100.64 -125.48 -12.60
CA GLU A 419 100.35 -124.08 -13.02
C GLU A 419 100.05 -123.70 -14.48
N THR A 420 98.89 -123.06 -14.70
CA THR A 420 98.64 -121.67 -15.22
C THR A 420 97.12 -121.54 -15.55
N GLN A 421 96.31 -120.64 -14.97
CA GLN A 421 96.11 -119.19 -15.25
C GLN A 421 95.92 -118.91 -16.76
N GLU A 422 94.85 -118.30 -17.28
CA GLU A 422 94.22 -117.01 -16.94
C GLU A 422 92.77 -116.90 -17.45
N SER A 423 92.02 -115.98 -16.79
CA SER A 423 90.90 -115.12 -17.23
C SER A 423 89.58 -115.68 -17.77
#